data_AF-A0A918AYF0-F1
#
_entry.id   AF-A0A918AYF0-F1
#
_cell.length_a   1.000
_cell.length_b   1.000
_cell.length_c   1.000
_cell.angle_alpha   90.00
_cell.angle_beta   90.00
_cell.angle_gamma   90.00
#
_symmetry.space_group_name_H-M   'P 1'
#
loop_
_entity.id
_entity.type
_entity.pdbx_description
1 polymer ?
#
loop_
_entity_poly.entity_id
_entity_poly.type
_entity_poly.pdbx_seq_one_letter_code
_entity_poly.pdbx_strand_id
1 'polypeptide(L)'
;MPHSDEELLDFDTDTLEDWDEDRARAALDGEDGTLYRNHLRMALHLDRWARAESGRTDTDPRYRAGYAQALEDVAAFLRQTYYLPGDRD
;
A
#
# COMPACT_ATOMS: atom_id res chain seq x y z
N MET A 1 -0.44 15.39 -12.28
CA MET A 1 -1.19 14.39 -13.07
C MET A 1 -1.53 13.26 -12.12
N PRO A 2 -2.78 12.73 -12.12
CA PRO A 2 -3.08 11.50 -11.37
C PRO A 2 -2.18 10.36 -11.89
N HIS A 3 -1.71 9.49 -10.98
CA HIS A 3 -0.92 8.31 -11.38
C HIS A 3 -1.78 7.36 -12.20
N SER A 4 -1.18 6.75 -13.23
CA SER A 4 -1.79 5.67 -14.00
C SER A 4 -1.91 4.41 -13.15
N ASP A 5 -2.73 3.47 -13.59
CA ASP A 5 -2.88 2.19 -12.89
C ASP A 5 -1.58 1.37 -12.93
N GLU A 6 -0.81 1.46 -14.03
CA GLU A 6 0.53 0.85 -14.10
C GLU A 6 1.49 1.46 -13.07
N GLU A 7 1.51 2.79 -12.94
CA GLU A 7 2.33 3.48 -11.94
C GLU A 7 1.89 3.14 -10.49
N LEU A 8 0.61 2.81 -10.29
CA LEU A 8 0.07 2.45 -8.98
C LEU A 8 0.32 0.98 -8.62
N LEU A 9 0.59 0.12 -9.61
CA LEU A 9 0.92 -1.30 -9.45
C LEU A 9 2.44 -1.56 -9.45
N ASP A 10 3.26 -0.56 -9.77
CA ASP A 10 4.73 -0.64 -9.75
C ASP A 10 5.28 -0.50 -8.32
N PHE A 11 5.12 -1.57 -7.53
CA PHE A 11 5.70 -1.69 -6.19
C PHE A 11 6.32 -3.08 -5.99
N ASP A 12 7.15 -3.19 -4.96
CA ASP A 12 7.73 -4.48 -4.58
C ASP A 12 6.64 -5.41 -4.04
N THR A 13 6.55 -6.60 -4.62
CA THR A 13 5.54 -7.60 -4.30
C THR A 13 6.14 -8.79 -3.53
N ASP A 14 7.46 -8.87 -3.39
CA ASP A 14 8.16 -10.02 -2.82
C ASP A 14 7.79 -10.28 -1.35
N THR A 15 7.34 -9.24 -0.64
CA THR A 15 6.96 -9.30 0.77
C THR A 15 5.44 -9.31 0.99
N LEU A 16 4.63 -9.33 -0.07
CA LEU A 16 3.18 -9.34 0.03
C LEU A 16 2.68 -10.79 0.04
N GLU A 17 2.15 -11.22 1.19
CA GLU A 17 1.74 -12.61 1.46
C GLU A 17 0.75 -13.17 0.42
N ASP A 18 -0.18 -12.33 -0.03
CA ASP A 18 -1.33 -12.72 -0.83
C ASP A 18 -1.45 -11.88 -2.11
N TRP A 19 -0.34 -11.32 -2.60
CA TRP A 19 -0.36 -10.53 -3.82
C TRP A 19 -0.78 -11.36 -5.03
N ASP A 20 -1.74 -10.81 -5.79
CA ASP A 20 -2.24 -11.37 -7.04
C ASP A 20 -2.51 -10.20 -8.00
N GLU A 21 -1.68 -10.09 -9.04
CA GLU A 21 -1.81 -8.99 -10.00
C GLU A 21 -3.13 -9.06 -10.78
N ASP A 22 -3.62 -10.26 -11.12
CA ASP A 22 -4.87 -10.42 -11.84
C ASP A 22 -6.06 -9.97 -10.98
N ARG A 23 -6.04 -10.29 -9.68
CA ARG A 23 -7.03 -9.79 -8.70
C ARG A 23 -6.97 -8.26 -8.58
N ALA A 24 -5.77 -7.68 -8.50
CA ALA A 24 -5.60 -6.24 -8.44
C ALA A 24 -6.12 -5.54 -9.71
N ARG A 25 -5.82 -6.07 -10.90
CA ARG A 25 -6.31 -5.57 -12.19
C ARG A 25 -7.84 -5.64 -12.26
N ALA A 26 -8.42 -6.78 -11.86
CA ALA A 26 -9.87 -6.95 -11.80
C ALA A 26 -10.52 -5.94 -10.85
N ALA A 27 -9.92 -5.67 -9.69
CA ALA A 27 -10.41 -4.66 -8.75
C ALA A 27 -10.34 -3.23 -9.32
N LEU A 28 -9.31 -2.90 -10.11
CA LEU A 28 -9.18 -1.58 -10.76
C LEU A 28 -10.23 -1.33 -11.85
N ASP A 29 -10.60 -2.38 -12.57
CA ASP A 29 -11.61 -2.34 -13.65
C ASP A 29 -13.05 -2.52 -13.13
N GLY A 30 -13.21 -3.01 -11.90
CA GLY A 30 -14.49 -3.28 -11.26
C GLY A 30 -15.19 -2.07 -10.65
N GLU A 31 -16.32 -2.33 -9.98
CA GLU A 31 -17.19 -1.32 -9.37
C GLU A 31 -16.46 -0.45 -8.32
N ASP A 32 -15.54 -1.05 -7.57
CA ASP A 32 -14.74 -0.38 -6.54
C ASP A 32 -13.42 0.20 -7.05
N GLY A 33 -13.21 0.26 -8.38
CA GLY A 33 -11.93 0.68 -8.95
C GLY A 33 -11.47 2.09 -8.54
N THR A 34 -12.40 3.01 -8.24
CA THR A 34 -12.03 4.34 -7.71
C THR A 34 -11.50 4.25 -6.28
N LEU A 35 -12.12 3.42 -5.44
CA LEU A 35 -11.69 3.19 -4.06
C LEU A 35 -10.34 2.48 -4.04
N TYR A 36 -10.17 1.45 -4.88
CA TYR A 36 -8.90 0.72 -4.93
C TYR A 36 -7.73 1.61 -5.40
N ARG A 37 -7.94 2.46 -6.43
CA ARG A 37 -6.94 3.48 -6.80
C ARG A 37 -6.62 4.44 -5.65
N ASN A 38 -7.58 4.74 -4.78
CA ASN A 38 -7.32 5.54 -3.58
C ASN A 38 -6.44 4.78 -2.59
N HIS A 39 -6.70 3.49 -2.36
CA HIS A 39 -5.86 2.63 -1.51
C HIS A 39 -4.41 2.57 -2.01
N LEU A 40 -4.18 2.35 -3.31
CA LEU A 40 -2.84 2.33 -3.90
C LEU A 40 -2.11 3.67 -3.75
N ARG A 41 -2.82 4.80 -3.92
CA ARG A 41 -2.24 6.13 -3.67
C ARG A 41 -1.86 6.31 -2.21
N MET A 42 -2.70 5.88 -1.27
CA MET A 42 -2.40 5.93 0.16
C MET A 42 -1.17 5.07 0.49
N ALA A 43 -1.08 3.85 -0.04
CA ALA A 43 0.09 2.98 0.13
C ALA A 43 1.38 3.66 -0.35
N LEU A 44 1.36 4.29 -1.53
CA LEU A 44 2.51 5.05 -2.04
C LEU A 44 2.90 6.24 -1.12
N HIS A 45 1.93 6.90 -0.51
CA HIS A 45 2.20 7.94 0.48
C HIS A 45 2.79 7.39 1.77
N LEU A 46 2.30 6.23 2.24
CA LEU A 46 2.80 5.56 3.44
C LEU A 46 4.25 5.10 3.26
N ASP A 47 4.63 4.58 2.09
CA ASP A 47 6.05 4.23 1.82
C ASP A 47 6.96 5.46 1.92
N ARG A 48 6.54 6.58 1.34
CA ARG A 48 7.31 7.84 1.43
C ARG A 48 7.43 8.30 2.87
N TRP A 49 6.37 8.11 3.65
CA TRP A 49 6.38 8.45 5.07
C TRP A 49 7.31 7.52 5.87
N ALA A 50 7.23 6.20 5.66
CA ALA A 50 8.12 5.22 6.31
C ALA A 50 9.61 5.53 6.04
N ARG A 51 9.95 5.87 4.79
CA ARG A 51 11.30 6.31 4.41
C ARG A 51 11.72 7.59 5.11
N ALA A 52 10.84 8.57 5.20
CA ALA A 52 11.10 9.83 5.90
C ALA A 52 11.30 9.61 7.41
N GLU A 53 10.44 8.80 8.03
CA GLU A 53 10.54 8.46 9.45
C GLU A 53 11.84 7.73 9.75
N SER A 54 12.24 6.77 8.92
CA SER A 54 13.50 6.03 9.07
C SER A 54 14.73 6.93 9.09
N GLY A 55 14.69 8.09 8.42
CA GLY A 55 15.77 9.08 8.37
C GLY A 55 15.84 10.04 9.56
N ARG A 56 14.82 10.07 10.44
CA ARG A 56 14.80 10.97 11.60
C ARG A 56 15.87 10.61 12.63
N THR A 57 16.36 11.61 13.35
CA THR A 57 17.40 11.44 14.40
C THR A 57 16.99 11.98 15.76
N ASP A 58 15.81 12.59 15.84
CA ASP A 58 15.25 13.25 17.03
C ASP A 58 14.43 12.31 17.93
N THR A 59 14.29 11.03 17.55
CA THR A 59 13.44 10.04 18.24
C THR A 59 14.20 8.74 18.48
N ASP A 60 13.77 7.98 19.50
CA ASP A 60 14.32 6.66 19.82
C ASP A 60 14.38 5.73 18.58
N PRO A 61 15.52 5.06 18.31
CA PRO A 61 15.67 4.22 17.13
C PRO A 61 14.71 3.03 17.05
N ARG A 62 14.32 2.43 18.19
CA ARG A 62 13.39 1.29 18.20
C ARG A 62 11.97 1.74 17.91
N TYR A 63 11.57 2.87 18.50
CA TYR A 63 10.28 3.50 18.18
C TYR A 63 10.19 3.80 16.69
N ARG A 64 11.22 4.45 16.13
CA ARG A 64 11.28 4.79 14.71
C ARG A 64 11.16 3.56 13.80
N ALA A 65 11.92 2.50 14.11
CA ALA A 65 11.88 1.26 13.34
C ALA A 65 10.49 0.60 13.40
N GLY A 66 9.88 0.52 14.58
CA GLY A 66 8.53 -0.05 14.73
C GLY A 66 7.45 0.79 14.04
N TYR A 67 7.58 2.12 14.06
CA TYR A 67 6.64 3.02 13.38
C TYR A 67 6.76 2.90 11.85
N ALA A 68 7.98 2.86 11.31
CA ALA A 68 8.21 2.63 9.88
C ALA A 68 7.62 1.29 9.43
N GLN A 69 7.88 0.21 10.18
CA GLN A 69 7.30 -1.11 9.90
C GLN A 69 5.77 -1.07 9.87
N ALA A 70 5.14 -0.41 10.85
CA ALA A 70 3.67 -0.31 10.88
C ALA A 70 3.10 0.45 9.67
N LEU A 71 3.80 1.47 9.16
CA LEU A 71 3.40 2.18 7.94
C LEU A 71 3.52 1.28 6.69
N GLU A 72 4.60 0.50 6.61
CA GLU A 72 4.85 -0.46 5.52
C GLU A 72 3.80 -1.59 5.54
N ASP A 73 3.44 -2.10 6.72
CA ASP A 73 2.40 -3.12 6.88
C ASP A 73 1.05 -2.58 6.40
N VAL A 74 0.62 -1.38 6.82
CA VAL A 74 -0.65 -0.80 6.36
C VAL A 74 -0.63 -0.58 4.83
N ALA A 75 0.51 -0.15 4.27
CA ALA A 75 0.66 -0.02 2.82
C ALA A 75 0.48 -1.38 2.11
N ALA A 76 1.04 -2.46 2.66
CA ALA A 76 0.85 -3.82 2.16
C ALA A 76 -0.62 -4.25 2.20
N PHE A 77 -1.33 -4.05 3.32
CA PHE A 77 -2.76 -4.38 3.42
C PHE A 77 -3.62 -3.63 2.40
N LEU A 78 -3.32 -2.35 2.15
CA LEU A 78 -4.02 -1.53 1.15
C LEU A 78 -3.83 -2.04 -0.29
N ARG A 79 -2.67 -2.65 -0.59
CA ARG A 79 -2.36 -3.23 -1.90
C ARG A 79 -3.06 -4.58 -2.14
N GLN A 80 -3.39 -5.32 -1.10
CA GLN A 80 -3.87 -6.70 -1.24
C GLN A 80 -5.39 -6.84 -1.38
N THR A 81 -6.09 -5.76 -1.76
CA THR A 81 -7.57 -5.65 -1.90
C THR A 81 -8.40 -5.84 -0.63
N TYR A 82 -7.80 -6.25 0.50
CA TYR A 82 -8.44 -6.54 1.80
C TYR A 82 -9.39 -5.50 2.40
N TYR A 83 -9.31 -4.24 1.97
CA TYR A 83 -10.19 -3.17 2.41
C TYR A 83 -11.31 -2.83 1.41
N LEU A 84 -11.43 -3.56 0.30
CA LEU A 84 -12.54 -3.41 -0.63
C LEU A 84 -13.80 -4.09 -0.08
N PRO A 85 -14.99 -3.53 -0.32
CA PRO A 85 -16.25 -4.21 -0.04
C PRO A 85 -16.32 -5.55 -0.79
N GLY A 86 -16.76 -6.62 -0.11
CA GLY A 86 -17.02 -7.91 -0.76
C GLY A 86 -15.86 -8.90 -0.81
N ASP A 87 -14.65 -8.54 -0.39
CA ASP A 87 -13.49 -9.46 -0.29
C ASP A 87 -13.56 -10.45 0.90
N ARG A 88 -14.78 -10.77 1.35
CA ARG A 88 -15.06 -11.83 2.34
C ARG A 88 -16.09 -12.79 1.79
N ASP A 89 -15.61 -13.87 1.20
CA ASP A 89 -16.22 -15.21 1.25
C ASP A 89 -15.14 -16.24 1.61
#